data_AF-A0A843I7P3-F1
#
_entry.id   AF-A0A843I7P3-F1
#
_cell.length_a   1.000
_cell.length_b   1.000
_cell.length_c   1.000
_cell.angle_alpha   90.00
_cell.angle_beta   90.00
_cell.angle_gamma   90.00
#
_symmetry.space_group_name_H-M   'P 1'
#
loop_
_entity.id
_entity.type
_entity.pdbx_description
1 polymer ?
#
loop_
_entity_poly.entity_id
_entity_poly.type
_entity_poly.pdbx_seq_one_letter_code
_entity_poly.pdbx_strand_id
1 'polypeptide(L)'
;DVVEIEGNRARVISISGGRVTLDFNHPLAGKTLVVRGKVVKRLAAKEEKVGYIVKQYMPRLQLDKISASFSQDGSELHVKLPAEALLYEKVGNILLQIASDIGSRFGEVKKVVFSQEIELRKQ
;
A
#
# COMPACT_ATOMS: atom_id res chain seq x y z
N ASP A 1 -13.66 -30.08 -2.26
CA ASP A 1 -13.39 -29.48 -0.94
C ASP A 1 -12.00 -28.88 -0.85
N VAL A 2 -11.83 -27.89 0.04
CA VAL A 2 -10.53 -27.30 0.40
C VAL A 2 -10.17 -27.84 1.78
N VAL A 3 -8.95 -28.37 1.91
CA VAL A 3 -8.40 -28.92 3.14
C VAL A 3 -7.15 -28.16 3.53
N GLU A 4 -6.78 -28.20 4.80
CA GLU A 4 -5.56 -27.59 5.32
C GLU A 4 -4.62 -28.70 5.80
N ILE A 5 -3.39 -28.71 5.28
CA ILE A 5 -2.34 -29.66 5.67
C ILE A 5 -1.09 -28.84 5.97
N GLU A 6 -0.58 -28.97 7.21
CA GLU A 6 0.64 -28.29 7.68
C GLU A 6 0.60 -26.76 7.46
N GLY A 7 -0.57 -26.14 7.63
CA GLY A 7 -0.78 -24.70 7.43
C GLY A 7 -0.96 -24.28 5.97
N ASN A 8 -0.88 -25.21 5.01
CA ASN A 8 -1.10 -24.95 3.59
C ASN A 8 -2.50 -25.38 3.17
N ARG A 9 -3.20 -24.49 2.45
CA ARG A 9 -4.50 -24.82 1.84
C ARG A 9 -4.29 -25.62 0.56
N ALA A 10 -5.04 -26.71 0.43
CA ALA A 10 -5.03 -27.56 -0.75
C ALA A 10 -6.44 -27.91 -1.22
N ARG A 11 -6.63 -28.07 -2.52
CA ARG A 11 -7.90 -28.56 -3.10
C ARG A 11 -7.81 -30.06 -3.33
N VAL A 12 -8.82 -30.80 -2.91
CA VAL A 12 -8.93 -32.23 -3.24
C VAL A 12 -9.22 -32.40 -4.73
N ILE A 13 -8.32 -33.08 -5.45
CA ILE A 13 -8.51 -33.44 -6.86
C ILE A 13 -9.28 -34.76 -6.96
N SER A 14 -8.86 -35.79 -6.22
CA SER A 14 -9.45 -37.12 -6.27
C SER A 14 -9.18 -37.93 -5.00
N ILE A 15 -10.04 -38.91 -4.73
CA ILE A 15 -9.91 -39.87 -3.64
C ILE A 15 -9.97 -41.28 -4.24
N SER A 16 -8.93 -42.08 -4.07
CA SER A 16 -8.84 -43.43 -4.64
C SER A 16 -7.92 -44.34 -3.83
N GLY A 17 -8.41 -45.54 -3.48
CA GLY A 17 -7.59 -46.57 -2.81
C GLY A 17 -6.99 -46.14 -1.48
N GLY A 18 -7.71 -45.31 -0.70
CA GLY A 18 -7.20 -44.75 0.56
C GLY A 18 -6.20 -43.60 0.41
N ARG A 19 -5.91 -43.16 -0.82
CA ARG A 19 -5.05 -42.00 -1.10
C ARG A 19 -5.89 -40.82 -1.58
N VAL A 20 -5.50 -39.63 -1.15
CA VAL A 20 -6.10 -38.36 -1.56
C VAL A 20 -5.07 -37.56 -2.35
N THR A 21 -5.42 -37.16 -3.56
CA THR A 21 -4.59 -36.28 -4.39
C THR A 21 -4.98 -34.84 -4.13
N LEU A 22 -4.00 -34.00 -3.80
CA LEU A 22 -4.19 -32.61 -3.40
C LEU A 22 -3.48 -31.65 -4.35
N ASP A 23 -4.14 -30.55 -4.69
CA ASP A 23 -3.58 -29.43 -5.44
C ASP A 23 -3.28 -28.27 -4.49
N PHE A 24 -2.00 -27.89 -4.40
CA PHE A 24 -1.52 -26.77 -3.59
C PHE A 24 -1.32 -25.49 -4.39
N ASN A 25 -1.62 -25.49 -5.69
CA ASN A 25 -1.45 -24.31 -6.52
C ASN A 25 -2.44 -23.21 -6.14
N HIS A 26 -2.05 -21.95 -6.41
CA HIS A 26 -3.00 -20.83 -6.33
C HIS A 26 -4.20 -21.11 -7.25
N PRO A 27 -5.46 -20.79 -6.85
CA PRO A 27 -6.66 -21.10 -7.64
C PRO A 27 -6.71 -20.54 -9.08
N LEU A 28 -5.82 -19.60 -9.38
CA LEU A 28 -5.65 -18.96 -10.68
C LEU A 28 -4.41 -19.44 -11.45
N ALA A 29 -3.63 -20.37 -10.91
CA ALA A 29 -2.47 -20.94 -11.59
C ALA A 29 -2.90 -21.59 -12.92
N GLY A 30 -2.13 -21.33 -13.98
CA GLY A 30 -2.43 -21.83 -15.33
C GLY A 30 -3.63 -21.19 -16.02
N LYS A 31 -4.30 -20.21 -15.40
CA LYS A 31 -5.42 -19.49 -16.03
C LYS A 31 -4.96 -18.19 -16.69
N THR A 32 -5.48 -17.90 -17.87
CA THR A 32 -5.34 -16.58 -18.50
C THR A 32 -6.29 -15.58 -17.84
N LEU A 33 -5.74 -14.52 -17.26
CA LEU A 33 -6.53 -13.44 -16.66
C LEU A 33 -6.79 -12.35 -17.71
N VAL A 34 -8.07 -12.05 -17.96
CA VAL A 34 -8.48 -10.92 -18.81
C VAL A 34 -8.81 -9.75 -17.89
N VAL A 35 -7.98 -8.69 -17.93
CA VAL A 35 -8.16 -7.50 -17.12
C VAL A 35 -8.60 -6.33 -18.01
N ARG A 36 -9.68 -5.65 -17.61
CA ARG A 36 -10.11 -4.40 -18.24
C ARG A 36 -9.66 -3.22 -17.38
N GLY A 37 -8.68 -2.47 -17.87
CA GLY A 37 -8.21 -1.24 -17.25
C GLY A 37 -8.64 -0.01 -18.04
N LYS A 38 -8.85 1.11 -17.35
CA LYS A 38 -9.02 2.44 -17.95
C LYS A 38 -8.00 3.39 -17.33
N VAL A 39 -7.31 4.18 -18.15
CA VAL A 39 -6.48 5.28 -17.66
C VAL A 39 -7.40 6.39 -17.15
N VAL A 40 -7.41 6.62 -15.84
CA VAL A 40 -8.28 7.63 -15.21
C VAL A 40 -7.62 9.00 -15.19
N LYS A 41 -6.33 9.06 -14.86
CA LYS A 41 -5.59 10.32 -14.72
C LYS A 41 -4.09 10.09 -14.92
N ARG A 42 -3.41 11.06 -15.55
CA ARG A 42 -1.95 11.17 -15.53
C ARG A 42 -1.53 12.18 -14.47
N LEU A 43 -0.73 11.75 -13.50
CA LEU A 43 -0.24 12.59 -12.41
C LEU A 43 0.92 13.47 -12.92
N ALA A 44 0.73 14.79 -12.94
CA ALA A 44 1.71 15.73 -13.44
C ALA A 44 2.56 16.33 -12.31
N ALA A 45 1.91 16.79 -11.25
CA ALA A 45 2.56 17.44 -10.10
C ALA A 45 3.30 16.43 -9.22
N LYS A 46 4.43 16.84 -8.63
CA LYS A 46 5.23 15.98 -7.74
C LYS A 46 4.48 15.71 -6.43
N GLU A 47 3.82 16.73 -5.91
CA GLU A 47 2.99 16.72 -4.71
C GLU A 47 1.83 15.72 -4.85
N GLU A 48 1.19 15.72 -6.01
CA GLU A 48 0.13 14.76 -6.30
C GLU A 48 0.66 13.32 -6.29
N LYS A 49 1.81 13.07 -6.93
CA LYS A 49 2.45 11.75 -6.93
C LYS A 49 2.76 11.27 -5.50
N VAL A 50 3.26 12.15 -4.63
CA VAL A 50 3.51 11.84 -3.22
C VAL A 50 2.22 11.41 -2.53
N GLY A 51 1.11 12.13 -2.73
CA GLY A 51 -0.20 11.75 -2.18
C GLY A 51 -0.63 10.35 -2.58
N TYR A 52 -0.44 9.97 -3.85
CA TYR A 52 -0.76 8.62 -4.33
C TYR A 52 0.20 7.55 -3.82
N ILE A 53 1.49 7.86 -3.62
CA ILE A 53 2.44 6.95 -2.96
C ILE A 53 1.94 6.65 -1.55
N VAL A 54 1.63 7.68 -0.75
CA VAL A 54 1.08 7.49 0.60
C VAL A 54 -0.19 6.63 0.56
N LYS A 55 -1.12 6.91 -0.36
CA LYS A 55 -2.37 6.14 -0.54
C LYS A 55 -2.12 4.67 -0.88
N GLN A 56 -1.05 4.34 -1.62
CA GLN A 56 -0.67 2.96 -1.94
C GLN A 56 -0.31 2.16 -0.67
N TYR A 57 0.41 2.78 0.26
CA TYR A 57 0.78 2.16 1.54
C TYR A 57 -0.33 2.24 2.59
N MET A 58 -1.15 3.29 2.54
CA MET A 58 -2.23 3.57 3.48
C MET A 58 -3.58 3.69 2.76
N PRO A 59 -4.15 2.58 2.24
CA PRO A 59 -5.32 2.60 1.35
C PRO A 59 -6.61 3.09 2.00
N ARG A 60 -6.72 3.11 3.33
CA ARG A 60 -7.89 3.63 4.05
C ARG A 60 -7.89 5.16 4.17
N LEU A 61 -6.75 5.83 3.96
CA LEU A 61 -6.70 7.30 4.02
C LEU A 61 -7.34 7.93 2.80
N GLN A 62 -8.07 9.03 2.96
CA GLN A 62 -8.61 9.77 1.83
C GLN A 62 -7.55 10.71 1.26
N LEU A 63 -7.49 10.84 -0.07
CA LEU A 63 -6.39 11.53 -0.76
C LEU A 63 -6.39 13.04 -0.49
N ASP A 64 -7.57 13.62 -0.36
CA ASP A 64 -7.84 15.02 -0.01
C ASP A 64 -7.38 15.39 1.41
N LYS A 65 -7.24 14.41 2.31
CA LYS A 65 -6.68 14.61 3.65
C LYS A 65 -5.15 14.51 3.72
N ILE A 66 -4.49 14.22 2.60
CA ILE A 66 -3.03 14.14 2.50
C ILE A 66 -2.53 15.38 1.79
N SER A 67 -1.61 16.12 2.40
CA SER A 67 -0.95 17.24 1.72
C SER A 67 0.56 17.05 1.68
N ALA A 68 1.15 17.45 0.56
CA ALA A 68 2.58 17.35 0.32
C ALA A 68 3.10 18.70 -0.17
N SER A 69 4.23 19.14 0.36
CA SER A 69 4.89 20.38 -0.06
C SER A 69 6.40 20.23 -0.02
N PHE A 70 7.07 20.67 -1.08
CA PHE A 70 8.53 20.70 -1.16
C PHE A 70 9.07 22.04 -0.61
N SER A 71 10.27 22.02 -0.05
CA SER A 71 11.03 23.23 0.26
C SER A 71 11.39 23.99 -1.03
N GLN A 72 11.80 25.25 -0.90
CA GLN A 72 12.18 26.09 -2.06
C GLN A 72 13.30 25.48 -2.92
N ASP A 73 14.25 24.80 -2.28
CA ASP A 73 15.36 24.10 -2.93
C ASP A 73 15.02 22.65 -3.33
N GLY A 74 13.82 22.16 -3.00
CA GLY A 74 13.34 20.82 -3.30
C GLY A 74 13.97 19.69 -2.48
N SER A 75 14.87 20.01 -1.53
CA SER A 75 15.63 19.02 -0.77
C SER A 75 14.86 18.42 0.40
N GLU A 76 13.84 19.11 0.91
CA GLU A 76 12.96 18.65 1.97
C GLU A 76 11.52 18.50 1.46
N LEU A 77 10.88 17.38 1.81
CA LEU A 77 9.48 17.11 1.54
C LEU A 77 8.69 17.03 2.85
N HIS A 78 7.70 17.89 3.01
CA HIS A 78 6.76 17.84 4.12
C HIS A 78 5.49 17.13 3.68
N VAL A 79 5.12 16.07 4.41
CA VAL A 79 3.90 15.29 4.18
C VAL A 79 3.02 15.38 5.42
N LYS A 80 1.91 16.10 5.31
CA LYS A 80 0.90 16.11 6.37
C LYS A 80 -0.09 14.96 6.15
N LEU A 81 -0.28 14.20 7.21
CA LEU A 81 -1.19 13.06 7.27
C LEU A 81 -2.29 13.34 8.29
N PRO A 82 -3.50 12.81 8.09
CA PRO A 82 -4.55 12.97 9.07
C PRO A 82 -4.32 12.02 10.26
N ALA A 83 -4.95 12.30 11.40
CA ALA A 83 -4.74 11.55 12.65
C ALA A 83 -4.97 10.04 12.51
N GLU A 84 -5.89 9.63 11.64
CA GLU A 84 -6.21 8.23 11.34
C GLU A 84 -5.00 7.46 10.80
N ALA A 85 -3.96 8.13 10.27
CA ALA A 85 -2.72 7.49 9.83
C ALA A 85 -1.99 6.80 10.99
N LEU A 86 -2.08 7.34 12.21
CA LEU A 86 -1.46 6.78 13.41
C LEU A 86 -2.08 5.44 13.83
N LEU A 87 -3.29 5.13 13.34
CA LEU A 87 -4.01 3.90 13.68
C LEU A 87 -3.59 2.70 12.81
N TYR A 88 -2.70 2.90 11.84
CA TYR A 88 -2.15 1.79 11.06
C TYR A 88 -1.25 0.92 11.92
N GLU A 89 -1.44 -0.40 11.81
CA GLU A 89 -0.54 -1.35 12.43
C GLU A 89 0.88 -1.14 11.87
N LYS A 90 1.88 -1.06 12.77
CA LYS A 90 3.28 -0.81 12.40
C LYS A 90 3.48 0.49 11.60
N VAL A 91 2.71 1.54 11.89
CA VAL A 91 2.78 2.85 11.19
C VAL A 91 4.21 3.35 11.01
N GLY A 92 5.09 3.22 12.01
CA GLY A 92 6.49 3.61 11.90
C GLY A 92 7.23 2.94 10.74
N ASN A 93 7.02 1.62 10.55
CA ASN A 93 7.62 0.89 9.43
C ASN A 93 7.04 1.35 8.09
N ILE A 94 5.73 1.63 8.06
CA ILE A 94 5.05 2.13 6.85
C ILE A 94 5.61 3.50 6.46
N LEU A 95 5.79 4.42 7.42
CA LEU A 95 6.39 5.74 7.15
C LEU A 95 7.81 5.62 6.60
N LEU A 96 8.62 4.70 7.13
CA LEU A 96 9.96 4.43 6.60
C LEU A 96 9.93 3.85 5.17
N GLN A 97 8.98 2.96 4.87
CA GLN A 97 8.79 2.44 3.52
C GLN A 97 8.36 3.53 2.54
N ILE A 98 7.44 4.39 2.93
CA ILE A 98 7.02 5.56 2.14
C ILE A 98 8.22 6.48 1.89
N ALA A 99 9.01 6.79 2.93
CA ALA A 99 10.19 7.65 2.80
C ALA A 99 11.22 7.05 1.82
N SER A 100 11.45 5.74 1.89
CA SER A 100 12.33 5.02 0.97
C SER A 100 11.82 5.06 -0.48
N ASP A 101 10.52 4.82 -0.69
CA ASP A 101 9.91 4.87 -2.03
C ASP A 101 9.99 6.30 -2.61
N ILE A 102 9.72 7.32 -1.81
CA ILE A 102 9.89 8.73 -2.19
C ILE A 102 11.35 9.00 -2.57
N GLY A 103 12.32 8.65 -1.72
CA GLY A 103 13.74 8.88 -2.00
C GLY A 103 14.22 8.20 -3.29
N SER A 104 13.66 7.02 -3.61
CA SER A 104 13.97 6.31 -4.86
C SER A 104 13.39 6.98 -6.11
N ARG A 105 12.26 7.69 -5.98
CA ARG A 105 11.53 8.30 -7.10
C ARG A 105 11.84 9.79 -7.30
N PHE A 106 12.26 10.47 -6.24
CA PHE A 106 12.55 11.91 -6.21
C PHE A 106 13.99 12.10 -5.70
N GLY A 107 14.97 11.95 -6.60
CA GLY A 107 16.39 11.94 -6.23
C GLY A 107 16.92 13.25 -5.64
N GLU A 108 16.19 14.35 -5.79
CA GLU A 108 16.47 15.64 -5.15
C GLU A 108 16.13 15.68 -3.65
N VAL A 109 15.22 14.81 -3.18
CA VAL A 109 14.73 14.80 -1.81
C VAL A 109 15.74 14.11 -0.90
N LYS A 110 16.29 14.86 0.06
CA LYS A 110 17.24 14.36 1.06
C LYS A 110 16.57 14.04 2.39
N LYS A 111 15.40 14.63 2.65
CA LYS A 111 14.70 14.52 3.92
C LYS A 111 13.19 14.57 3.71
N VAL A 112 12.48 13.66 4.38
CA VAL A 112 11.02 13.65 4.43
C VAL A 112 10.57 13.89 5.86
N VAL A 113 9.67 14.84 6.05
CA VAL A 113 9.07 15.18 7.33
C VAL A 113 7.60 14.79 7.30
N PHE A 114 7.21 13.83 8.12
CA PHE A 114 5.81 13.49 8.33
C PHE A 114 5.26 14.24 9.52
N SER A 115 4.09 14.86 9.37
CA SER A 115 3.36 15.48 10.49
C SER A 115 1.91 14.99 10.52
N GLN A 116 1.33 14.98 11.71
CA GLN A 116 -0.09 14.67 11.93
C GLN A 116 -0.75 15.83 12.67
N GLU A 117 -1.92 16.25 12.19
CA GLU A 117 -2.72 17.29 12.84
C GLU A 117 -3.88 16.62 13.57
N ILE A 118 -3.98 16.86 14.88
CA ILE A 118 -5.04 16.33 15.74
C ILE A 118 -5.78 17.53 16.34
N GLU A 119 -7.03 17.72 15.93
CA GLU A 119 -7.88 18.76 16.51
C GLU A 119 -8.32 18.35 17.92
N LEU A 120 -7.95 19.17 18.90
CA LEU A 120 -8.40 19.00 20.28
C LEU A 120 -9.81 19.58 20.41
N ARG A 121 -10.79 18.76 20.78
CA ARG A 121 -12.10 19.28 21.20
C ARG A 121 -11.93 20.01 22.53
N LYS A 122 -12.15 21.32 22.55
CA LYS A 122 -12.38 22.05 23.80
C LYS A 122 -13.78 21.67 24.31
N GLN A 123 -13.84 21.20 25.56
CA GLN A 123 -15.10 21.06 26.29
C GLN A 123 -15.73 22.44 26.51
#